data_AF-I1BWR5-F1
#
_entry.id   AF-I1BWR5-F1
#
_cell.length_a   1.000
_cell.length_b   1.000
_cell.length_c   1.000
_cell.angle_alpha   90.00
_cell.angle_beta   90.00
_cell.angle_gamma   90.00
#
_symmetry.space_group_name_H-M   'P 1'
#
loop_
_entity.id
_entity.type
_entity.pdbx_description
1 polymer ?
#
loop_
_entity_poly.entity_id
_entity_poly.type
_entity_poly.pdbx_seq_one_letter_code
_entity_poly.pdbx_strand_id
1 'polypeptide(L)'
;MSGNVNEAGRPSLISQRMVNYIRRLVTLGRKNNAVEIQKALKEEFGISLSDSTVRRVLKKAGFIAFVKPQKPLLRSQNIMKRLQWAKSHQHRTVDDWKRVIFSDETKVNRFASDGKAYAWKLPHEELNSRHVQQTVKHGGVVEQ
;
A
#
# COMPACT_ATOMS: atom_id res chain seq x y z
N MET A 1 2.79 0.40 37.10
CA MET A 1 4.20 0.84 37.03
C MET A 1 4.28 1.99 36.05
N SER A 2 4.28 3.22 36.56
CA SER A 2 4.28 4.45 35.75
C SER A 2 5.72 4.77 35.34
N GLY A 3 6.03 4.67 34.05
CA GLY A 3 7.36 4.93 33.51
C GLY A 3 7.70 6.43 33.55
N ASN A 4 8.89 6.75 34.07
CA ASN A 4 9.50 8.08 34.08
C ASN A 4 9.50 8.68 32.66
N VAL A 5 8.79 9.78 32.46
CA VAL A 5 8.90 10.61 31.25
C VAL A 5 9.98 11.64 31.55
N ASN A 6 11.14 11.54 30.91
CA ASN A 6 12.17 12.58 31.02
C ASN A 6 11.61 13.90 30.46
N GLU A 7 11.31 14.86 31.33
CA GLU A 7 10.68 16.15 30.99
C GLU A 7 11.66 17.21 30.43
N ALA A 8 12.94 16.87 30.25
CA ALA A 8 13.93 17.78 29.70
C ALA A 8 13.81 17.87 28.16
N GLY A 9 13.10 18.89 27.66
CA GLY A 9 13.05 19.22 26.23
C GLY A 9 11.83 20.04 25.81
N ARG A 10 11.79 20.48 24.54
CA ARG A 10 10.61 21.14 23.97
C ARG A 10 9.42 20.16 23.97
N PRO A 11 8.28 20.52 24.58
CA PRO A 11 7.09 19.68 24.57
C PRO A 11 6.66 19.33 23.15
N SER A 12 6.31 18.06 22.93
CA SER A 12 5.75 17.61 21.66
C SER A 12 4.37 18.23 21.45
N LEU A 13 4.15 18.87 20.30
CA LEU A 13 2.81 19.31 19.87
C LEU A 13 1.85 18.13 19.62
N ILE A 14 2.39 16.91 19.52
CA ILE A 14 1.63 15.70 19.22
C ILE A 14 1.37 14.95 20.51
N SER A 15 0.09 14.87 20.87
CA SER A 15 -0.40 14.09 22.00
C SER A 15 -0.56 12.61 21.66
N GLN A 16 -0.64 11.75 22.67
CA GLN A 16 -0.88 10.32 22.47
C GLN A 16 -2.22 10.06 21.74
N ARG A 17 -3.24 10.91 21.97
CA ARG A 17 -4.52 10.86 21.24
C ARG A 17 -4.32 11.05 19.75
N MET A 18 -3.50 12.03 19.34
CA MET A 18 -3.18 12.26 17.93
C MET A 18 -2.38 11.11 17.33
N VAL A 19 -1.43 10.52 18.07
CA VAL A 19 -0.71 9.32 17.63
C VAL A 19 -1.68 8.17 17.36
N ASN A 20 -2.61 7.91 18.29
CA ASN A 20 -3.60 6.84 18.14
C ASN A 20 -4.54 7.10 16.95
N TYR A 21 -4.91 8.37 16.72
CA TYR A 21 -5.69 8.78 15.56
C TYR A 21 -4.95 8.52 14.23
N ILE A 22 -3.67 8.90 14.15
CA ILE A 22 -2.81 8.63 12.99
C ILE A 22 -2.72 7.12 12.73
N ARG A 23 -2.45 6.32 13.77
CA ARG A 23 -2.40 4.85 13.66
C ARG A 23 -3.69 4.31 13.07
N ARG A 24 -4.84 4.75 13.58
CA ARG A 24 -6.16 4.34 13.09
C ARG A 24 -6.38 4.72 11.63
N LEU A 25 -6.03 5.93 11.21
CA LEU A 25 -6.16 6.37 9.82
C LEU A 25 -5.37 5.47 8.85
N VAL A 26 -4.14 5.13 9.23
CA VAL A 26 -3.28 4.27 8.42
C VAL A 26 -3.79 2.83 8.42
N THR A 27 -4.02 2.22 9.59
CA THR A 27 -4.43 0.81 9.69
C THR A 27 -5.77 0.54 9.02
N LEU A 28 -6.72 1.47 9.10
CA LEU A 28 -8.01 1.37 8.39
C LEU A 28 -7.92 1.73 6.90
N GLY A 29 -6.74 2.11 6.39
CA GLY A 29 -6.54 2.45 4.98
C GLY A 29 -7.19 3.76 4.53
N ARG A 30 -7.65 4.60 5.47
CA ARG A 30 -8.36 5.86 5.17
C ARG A 30 -7.44 6.92 4.57
N LYS A 31 -6.16 6.89 4.93
CA LYS A 31 -5.13 7.83 4.46
C LYS A 31 -3.83 7.06 4.24
N ASN A 32 -3.22 7.24 3.08
CA ASN A 32 -2.05 6.45 2.65
C ASN A 32 -0.75 7.26 2.62
N ASN A 33 -0.83 8.59 2.59
CA ASN A 33 0.33 9.46 2.55
C ASN A 33 0.36 10.46 3.72
N ALA A 34 1.56 11.00 4.00
CA ALA A 34 1.76 11.89 5.14
C ALA A 34 1.02 13.24 5.00
N VAL A 35 0.79 13.69 3.77
CA VAL A 35 0.11 14.97 3.47
C VAL A 35 -1.39 14.85 3.74
N GLU A 36 -2.00 13.73 3.37
CA GLU A 36 -3.39 13.37 3.69
C GLU A 36 -3.62 13.28 5.19
N ILE A 37 -2.69 12.64 5.92
CA ILE A 37 -2.75 12.54 7.38
C ILE A 37 -2.58 13.92 8.02
N GLN A 38 -1.67 14.76 7.51
CA GLN A 38 -1.50 16.13 7.96
C GLN A 38 -2.79 16.95 7.81
N LYS A 39 -3.45 16.86 6.66
CA LYS A 39 -4.75 17.52 6.42
C LYS A 39 -5.81 17.03 7.40
N ALA A 40 -5.93 15.72 7.60
CA ALA A 40 -6.87 15.14 8.56
C ALA A 40 -6.59 15.58 10.01
N LEU A 41 -5.32 15.75 10.40
CA LEU A 41 -4.95 16.27 11.73
C LEU A 41 -5.33 17.75 11.89
N LYS A 42 -5.19 18.54 10.82
CA LYS A 42 -5.59 19.95 10.83
C LYS A 42 -7.12 20.09 10.96
N GLU A 43 -7.86 19.24 10.26
CA GLU A 43 -9.34 19.22 10.30
C GLU A 43 -9.87 18.75 11.67
N GLU A 44 -9.33 17.67 12.22
CA GLU A 44 -9.82 17.07 13.48
C GLU A 44 -9.37 17.84 14.74
N PHE A 45 -8.13 18.35 14.75
CA PHE A 45 -7.52 18.93 15.95
C PHE A 45 -7.16 20.41 15.82
N GLY A 46 -7.33 21.04 14.65
CA GLY A 46 -6.97 22.44 14.42
C GLY A 46 -5.46 22.71 14.37
N ILE A 47 -4.61 21.68 14.39
CA ILE A 47 -3.15 21.83 14.46
C ILE A 47 -2.54 21.71 13.06
N SER A 48 -1.76 22.73 12.67
CA SER A 48 -0.96 22.69 11.45
C SER A 48 0.41 22.08 11.73
N LEU A 49 0.65 20.86 11.23
CA LEU A 49 1.93 20.17 11.30
C LEU A 49 2.59 20.13 9.92
N SER A 50 3.91 19.89 9.88
CA SER A 50 4.57 19.51 8.63
C SER A 50 4.36 18.01 8.35
N ASP A 51 4.25 17.66 7.07
CA ASP A 51 4.26 16.27 6.58
C ASP A 51 5.48 15.49 7.10
N SER A 52 6.64 16.14 7.22
CA SER A 52 7.84 15.57 7.80
C SER A 52 7.66 15.16 9.27
N THR A 53 6.88 15.93 10.04
CA THR A 53 6.54 15.56 11.43
C THR A 53 5.66 14.32 11.46
N VAL A 54 4.68 14.24 10.57
CA VAL A 54 3.83 13.05 10.42
C VAL A 54 4.66 11.81 10.08
N ARG A 55 5.61 11.91 9.15
CA ARG A 55 6.52 10.79 8.82
C ARG A 55 7.33 10.33 10.04
N ARG A 56 7.83 11.24 10.87
CA ARG A 56 8.56 10.89 12.10
C ARG A 56 7.66 10.17 13.10
N VAL A 57 6.42 10.61 13.26
CA VAL A 57 5.45 9.96 14.16
C VAL A 57 5.14 8.55 13.69
N LEU A 58 4.91 8.36 12.39
CA LEU A 58 4.68 7.04 11.80
C LEU A 58 5.85 6.09 12.07
N LYS A 59 7.09 6.55 11.84
CA LYS A 59 8.30 5.78 12.16
C LYS A 59 8.40 5.44 13.65
N LYS A 60 8.18 6.42 14.54
CA LYS A 60 8.19 6.22 15.99
C LYS A 60 7.08 5.25 16.45
N ALA A 61 5.95 5.22 15.74
CA ALA A 61 4.86 4.28 15.94
C ALA A 61 5.13 2.88 15.34
N GLY A 62 6.29 2.65 14.72
CA GLY A 62 6.72 1.36 14.18
C GLY A 62 6.29 1.12 12.73
N PHE A 63 5.76 2.10 12.02
CA PHE A 63 5.39 1.94 10.60
C PHE A 63 6.61 2.08 9.69
N ILE A 64 6.62 1.27 8.65
CA ILE A 64 7.57 1.36 7.55
C ILE A 64 6.85 1.87 6.29
N ALA A 65 7.55 2.71 5.53
CA ALA A 65 7.13 3.07 4.19
C ALA A 65 7.49 1.91 3.25
N PHE A 66 6.57 1.54 2.36
CA PHE A 66 6.83 0.52 1.35
C PHE A 66 6.13 0.88 0.03
N VAL A 67 6.65 0.35 -1.08
CA VAL A 67 6.04 0.49 -2.40
C VAL A 67 4.98 -0.59 -2.54
N LYS A 68 3.75 -0.20 -2.94
CA LYS A 68 2.67 -1.15 -3.17
C LYS A 68 3.04 -2.06 -4.36
N PRO A 69 3.06 -3.39 -4.20
CA PRO A 69 3.16 -4.29 -5.34
C PRO A 69 1.95 -4.10 -6.27
N GLN A 70 2.23 -4.09 -7.56
CA GLN A 70 1.20 -4.09 -8.59
C GLN A 70 0.71 -5.52 -8.82
N LYS A 71 -0.60 -5.75 -8.71
CA LYS A 71 -1.20 -7.07 -8.98
C LYS A 71 -2.43 -6.91 -9.88
N PRO A 72 -2.67 -7.84 -10.82
CA PRO A 72 -3.86 -7.79 -11.65
C PRO A 72 -5.11 -7.96 -10.80
N LEU A 73 -6.15 -7.18 -11.11
CA LEU A 73 -7.46 -7.35 -10.51
C LEU A 73 -8.09 -8.65 -11.01
N LEU A 74 -8.24 -9.62 -10.11
CA LEU A 74 -8.81 -10.92 -10.42
C LEU A 74 -10.22 -11.03 -9.84
N ARG A 75 -11.20 -11.25 -10.71
CA ARG A 75 -12.55 -11.68 -10.32
C ARG A 75 -12.51 -13.15 -9.89
N SER A 76 -13.42 -13.56 -9.00
CA SER A 76 -13.55 -14.95 -8.52
C SER A 76 -13.59 -15.97 -9.66
N GLN A 77 -14.37 -15.68 -10.71
CA GLN A 77 -14.45 -16.50 -11.92
C GLN A 77 -13.09 -16.66 -12.62
N ASN A 78 -12.30 -15.58 -12.72
CA ASN A 78 -10.98 -15.62 -13.34
C ASN A 78 -9.98 -16.41 -12.50
N ILE A 79 -10.09 -16.35 -11.17
CA ILE A 79 -9.27 -17.16 -10.25
C ILE A 79 -9.53 -18.64 -10.51
N MET A 80 -10.80 -19.06 -10.57
CA MET A 80 -11.16 -20.46 -10.82
C MET A 80 -10.66 -20.94 -12.18
N LYS A 81 -10.89 -20.17 -13.25
CA LYS A 81 -10.43 -20.50 -14.61
C LYS A 81 -8.91 -20.66 -14.67
N ARG A 82 -8.15 -19.74 -14.04
CA ARG A 82 -6.69 -19.83 -13.99
C ARG A 82 -6.21 -21.05 -13.21
N LEU A 83 -6.87 -21.39 -12.10
CA LEU A 83 -6.52 -22.58 -11.32
C LEU A 83 -6.77 -23.87 -12.11
N GLN A 84 -7.92 -23.98 -12.78
CA GLN A 84 -8.26 -25.13 -13.62
C GLN A 84 -7.29 -25.27 -14.80
N TRP A 85 -6.93 -24.16 -15.44
CA TRP A 85 -5.93 -24.14 -16.50
C TRP A 85 -4.57 -24.64 -15.99
N ALA A 86 -4.10 -24.12 -14.84
CA ALA A 86 -2.84 -24.56 -14.25
C ALA A 86 -2.85 -26.05 -13.92
N LYS A 87 -3.92 -26.56 -13.29
CA LYS A 87 -4.04 -27.99 -12.96
C LYS A 87 -4.05 -28.89 -14.20
N SER A 88 -4.78 -28.51 -15.25
CA SER A 88 -4.83 -29.30 -16.50
C SER A 88 -3.50 -29.32 -17.26
N HIS A 89 -2.61 -28.37 -17.00
CA HIS A 89 -1.32 -28.23 -17.67
C HIS A 89 -0.12 -28.56 -16.76
N GLN A 90 -0.35 -28.97 -15.51
CA GLN A 90 0.71 -29.14 -14.49
C GLN A 90 1.73 -30.25 -14.82
N HIS A 91 1.34 -31.23 -15.64
CA HIS A 91 2.19 -32.35 -16.05
C HIS A 91 2.76 -32.19 -17.47
N ARG A 92 2.61 -31.02 -18.09
CA ARG A 92 3.21 -30.77 -19.41
C ARG A 92 4.72 -30.83 -19.33
N THR A 93 5.31 -31.54 -20.28
CA THR A 93 6.76 -31.67 -20.41
C THR A 93 7.36 -30.43 -21.06
N VAL A 94 8.68 -30.30 -20.99
CA VAL A 94 9.41 -29.24 -21.70
C VAL A 94 9.15 -29.30 -23.21
N ASP A 95 9.05 -30.49 -23.80
CA ASP A 95 8.80 -30.65 -25.23
C ASP A 95 7.37 -30.27 -25.63
N ASP A 96 6.38 -30.43 -24.74
CA ASP A 96 5.03 -29.91 -24.95
C ASP A 96 5.02 -28.38 -25.00
N TRP A 97 5.79 -27.73 -24.12
CA TRP A 97 5.90 -26.26 -24.08
C TRP A 97 6.63 -25.68 -25.29
N LYS A 98 7.63 -26.39 -25.85
CA LYS A 98 8.33 -25.97 -27.08
C LYS A 98 7.40 -25.84 -28.29
N ARG A 99 6.25 -26.54 -28.29
CA ARG A 99 5.26 -26.49 -29.37
C ARG A 99 4.29 -25.31 -29.23
N VAL A 100 4.35 -24.57 -28.13
CA VAL A 100 3.45 -23.44 -27.87
C VAL A 100 4.11 -22.13 -28.34
N ILE A 101 3.43 -21.41 -29.22
CA ILE A 101 3.81 -20.05 -29.60
C ILE A 101 2.97 -19.08 -28.76
N PHE A 102 3.63 -18.29 -27.93
CA PHE A 102 3.00 -17.24 -27.13
C PHE A 102 3.03 -15.91 -27.89
N SER A 103 1.92 -15.19 -27.86
CA SER A 103 1.82 -13.81 -28.35
C SER A 103 1.21 -12.93 -27.26
N ASP A 104 1.77 -11.74 -27.05
CA ASP A 104 1.19 -10.70 -26.20
C ASP A 104 1.58 -9.32 -26.78
N GLU A 105 0.86 -8.30 -26.36
CA GLU A 105 1.17 -6.90 -26.66
C GLU A 105 1.72 -6.22 -25.41
N THR A 106 2.69 -5.32 -25.58
CA THR A 106 3.24 -4.54 -24.47
C THR A 106 3.23 -3.05 -24.77
N LYS A 107 2.95 -2.26 -23.73
CA LYS A 107 2.98 -0.80 -23.79
C LYS A 107 4.40 -0.31 -23.49
N VAL A 108 4.98 0.47 -24.40
CA VAL A 108 6.26 1.15 -24.19
C VAL A 108 6.00 2.66 -24.02
N ASN A 109 6.20 3.18 -22.81
CA ASN A 109 6.04 4.60 -22.52
C ASN A 109 7.27 5.39 -23.00
N ARG A 110 7.09 6.37 -23.89
CA ARG A 110 8.16 7.29 -24.31
C ARG A 110 8.40 8.43 -23.31
N PHE A 111 7.34 8.85 -22.63
CA PHE A 111 7.35 9.92 -21.64
C PHE A 111 6.50 9.50 -20.43
N ALA A 112 6.92 9.95 -19.24
CA ALA A 112 6.36 9.57 -17.94
C ALA A 112 6.44 8.07 -17.60
N SER A 113 6.27 7.77 -16.31
CA SER A 113 6.20 6.40 -15.80
C SER A 113 4.79 6.14 -15.28
N ASP A 114 4.37 4.88 -15.24
CA ASP A 114 3.10 4.48 -14.61
C ASP A 114 3.10 4.71 -13.07
N GLY A 115 4.21 5.20 -12.52
CA GLY A 115 4.34 5.68 -11.16
C GLY A 115 4.47 4.57 -10.11
N LYS A 116 4.93 4.95 -8.92
CA LYS A 116 4.95 4.09 -7.73
C LYS A 116 3.95 4.64 -6.72
N ALA A 117 3.04 3.78 -6.25
CA ALA A 117 2.23 4.08 -5.09
C ALA A 117 2.94 3.64 -3.82
N TYR A 118 2.99 4.53 -2.82
CA TYR A 118 3.54 4.23 -1.50
C TYR A 118 2.41 4.01 -0.49
N ALA A 119 2.71 3.21 0.54
CA ALA A 119 1.86 3.08 1.72
C ALA A 119 2.71 2.90 2.99
N TRP A 120 2.05 3.01 4.12
CA TRP A 120 2.60 2.73 5.44
C TRP A 120 2.00 1.43 5.96
N LYS A 121 2.85 0.51 6.42
CA LYS A 121 2.43 -0.74 7.06
C LYS A 121 3.29 -1.05 8.28
N LEU A 122 2.79 -1.91 9.15
CA LEU A 122 3.64 -2.50 10.19
C LEU A 122 4.53 -3.59 9.55
N PRO A 123 5.79 -3.78 10.02
CA PRO A 123 6.71 -4.76 9.43
C PRO A 123 6.15 -6.19 9.37
N HIS A 124 5.43 -6.61 10.41
CA HIS A 124 4.83 -7.94 10.56
C HIS A 124 3.45 -8.06 9.92
N GLU A 125 2.90 -6.99 9.32
CA GLU A 125 1.59 -7.04 8.71
C GLU A 125 1.66 -7.70 7.33
N GLU A 126 0.79 -8.69 7.13
CA GLU A 126 0.57 -9.33 5.84
C GLU A 126 0.04 -8.32 4.79
N LEU A 127 0.27 -8.64 3.52
CA LEU A 127 -0.23 -7.83 2.42
C LEU A 127 -1.73 -8.08 2.24
N ASN A 128 -2.54 -7.10 2.63
CA ASN A 128 -3.97 -7.06 2.33
C ASN A 128 -4.23 -6.19 1.07
N SER A 129 -5.51 -6.05 0.70
CA SER A 129 -5.93 -5.28 -0.48
C SER A 129 -5.45 -3.83 -0.50
N ARG A 130 -5.37 -3.15 0.65
CA ARG A 130 -4.91 -1.74 0.74
C ARG A 130 -3.41 -1.60 0.45
N HIS A 131 -2.66 -2.68 0.65
CA HIS A 131 -1.23 -2.76 0.40
C HIS A 131 -0.88 -3.09 -1.05
N VAL A 132 -1.87 -3.35 -1.90
CA VAL A 132 -1.68 -3.74 -3.30
C VAL A 132 -2.25 -2.67 -4.20
N GLN A 133 -1.52 -2.30 -5.25
CA GLN A 133 -2.06 -1.50 -6.33
C GLN A 133 -2.66 -2.46 -7.36
N GLN A 134 -3.98 -2.42 -7.49
CA GLN A 134 -4.67 -3.23 -8.49
C GLN A 134 -4.39 -2.68 -9.90
N THR A 135 -4.06 -3.55 -10.82
CA THR A 135 -3.87 -3.22 -12.24
C THR A 135 -4.98 -3.84 -13.08
N VAL A 136 -5.50 -3.06 -14.02
CA VAL A 136 -6.47 -3.51 -15.02
C VAL A 136 -5.82 -3.40 -16.38
N LYS A 137 -5.96 -4.44 -17.21
CA LYS A 137 -5.48 -4.40 -18.60
C LYS A 137 -6.32 -3.37 -19.39
N HIS A 138 -5.68 -2.66 -20.32
CA HIS A 138 -6.29 -1.67 -21.25
C HIS A 138 -6.69 -0.30 -20.66
N GLY A 139 -6.02 0.18 -19.61
CA GLY A 139 -6.14 1.58 -19.20
C GLY A 139 -7.46 1.98 -18.54
N GLY A 140 -8.34 1.02 -18.21
CA GLY A 140 -9.53 1.27 -17.42
C GLY A 140 -9.16 1.73 -16.01
N VAL A 141 -9.53 2.96 -15.66
CA VAL A 141 -9.41 3.49 -14.30
C VAL A 141 -10.38 2.70 -13.42
N VAL A 142 -9.87 2.11 -12.33
CA VAL A 142 -10.72 1.56 -11.28
C VAL A 142 -11.18 2.74 -10.42
N GLU A 143 -12.35 3.29 -10.71
CA GLU A 143 -13.06 4.13 -9.74
C GLU A 143 -13.52 3.24 -8.58
N GLN A 144 -13.27 3.72 -7.35
CA GLN A 144 -13.71 3.09 -6.10
C GLN A 144 -14.98 3.74 -5.60
#